data_AF-A0A4Y8Q686-F1
#
_entry.id   AF-A0A4Y8Q686-F1
#
_cell.length_a   1.000
_cell.length_b   1.000
_cell.length_c   1.000
_cell.angle_alpha   90.00
_cell.angle_beta   90.00
_cell.angle_gamma   90.00
#
_symmetry.space_group_name_H-M   'P 1'
#
loop_
_entity.id
_entity.type
_entity.pdbx_description
1 polymer ?
#
loop_
_entity_poly.entity_id
_entity_poly.type
_entity_poly.pdbx_seq_one_letter_code
_entity_poly.pdbx_strand_id
1 'polypeptide(L)'
;MSEAVQTLEGWYALHDFRLIDWNAWKAASPEHRKQAADELQSFLQQWQQTEDDKTGSTAVYSIVGQKADFVFMHLRETLEELNAVENAFNKSAFAEFTIPVYSYVSIVELSSYLAKPGVDPLEDPELAARLKPILPKAKHICFYPMNKRRDGGDNWYMLSSDERKTMMRSHGMIGRQYAGKVKQIITGSVGLDDWEWGVTLFAEDALQFKKLVYEMRFDEVSARYGEFGEFYVGNLLQPAAFAQLLEL
;
A
#
# COMPACT_ATOMS: atom_id res chain seq x y z
N MET A 1 28.97 13.04 10.65
CA MET A 1 27.73 13.76 11.01
C MET A 1 26.55 13.01 10.41
N SER A 2 25.39 12.99 11.06
CA SER A 2 24.17 12.42 10.49
C SER A 2 23.67 13.31 9.34
N GLU A 3 23.49 12.73 8.17
CA GLU A 3 22.91 13.41 7.00
C GLU A 3 21.52 12.84 6.71
N ALA A 4 20.57 13.71 6.40
CA ALA A 4 19.22 13.30 6.01
C ALA A 4 19.28 12.45 4.72
N VAL A 5 18.46 11.40 4.66
CA VAL A 5 18.34 10.60 3.45
C VAL A 5 17.60 11.42 2.40
N GLN A 6 18.14 11.45 1.19
CA GLN A 6 17.43 12.02 0.04
C GLN A 6 16.58 10.93 -0.61
N THR A 7 15.38 11.32 -1.01
CA THR A 7 14.35 10.46 -1.57
C THR A 7 13.92 10.98 -2.94
N LEU A 8 13.27 10.10 -3.70
CA LEU A 8 12.56 10.43 -4.91
C LEU A 8 11.11 10.03 -4.70
N GLU A 9 10.22 10.97 -4.98
CA GLU A 9 8.80 10.86 -4.69
C GLU A 9 8.01 10.59 -5.97
N GLY A 10 7.08 9.65 -5.86
CA GLY A 10 6.17 9.24 -6.92
C GLY A 10 4.73 9.62 -6.61
N TRP A 11 3.81 8.74 -6.97
CA TRP A 11 2.39 8.93 -6.68
C TRP A 11 2.09 8.95 -5.18
N TYR A 12 1.13 9.78 -4.80
CA TYR A 12 0.48 9.69 -3.50
C TYR A 12 -0.30 8.39 -3.41
N ALA A 13 -0.38 7.82 -2.21
CA ALA A 13 -1.02 6.56 -1.91
C ALA A 13 -2.04 6.72 -0.77
N LEU A 14 -3.21 6.10 -0.95
CA LEU A 14 -4.21 5.91 0.10
C LEU A 14 -4.52 4.41 0.20
N HIS A 15 -4.33 3.83 1.38
CA HIS A 15 -4.95 2.57 1.76
C HIS A 15 -6.20 2.88 2.56
N ASP A 16 -7.37 2.49 2.06
CA ASP A 16 -8.66 2.69 2.71
C ASP A 16 -9.28 1.34 3.07
N PHE A 17 -9.26 1.00 4.36
CA PHE A 17 -9.75 -0.27 4.88
C PHE A 17 -11.16 -0.13 5.45
N ARG A 18 -12.04 -1.06 5.04
CA ARG A 18 -13.46 -1.06 5.39
C ARG A 18 -13.92 -2.41 5.90
N LEU A 19 -14.86 -2.40 6.85
CA LEU A 19 -15.75 -3.53 7.13
C LEU A 19 -17.06 -3.37 6.33
N ILE A 20 -17.72 -4.47 6.04
CA ILE A 20 -19.09 -4.51 5.52
C ILE A 20 -20.05 -4.64 6.69
N ASP A 21 -21.01 -3.73 6.79
CA ASP A 21 -22.15 -3.90 7.70
C ASP A 21 -23.15 -4.90 7.09
N TRP A 22 -22.89 -6.18 7.35
CA TRP A 22 -23.75 -7.27 6.86
C TRP A 22 -25.18 -7.20 7.40
N ASN A 23 -25.42 -6.57 8.55
CA ASN A 23 -26.78 -6.42 9.08
C ASN A 23 -27.54 -5.38 8.27
N ALA A 24 -26.93 -4.22 8.01
CA ALA A 24 -27.50 -3.19 7.16
C ALA A 24 -27.70 -3.71 5.72
N TRP A 25 -26.71 -4.41 5.16
CA TRP A 25 -26.80 -5.00 3.82
C TRP A 25 -27.97 -6.00 3.72
N LYS A 26 -28.10 -6.93 4.68
CA LYS A 26 -29.19 -7.92 4.71
C LYS A 26 -30.57 -7.30 4.92
N ALA A 27 -30.66 -6.19 5.65
CA ALA A 27 -31.91 -5.48 5.90
C ALA A 27 -32.37 -4.65 4.70
N ALA A 28 -31.46 -4.25 3.81
CA ALA A 28 -31.77 -3.43 2.65
C ALA A 28 -32.58 -4.20 1.57
N SER A 29 -33.45 -3.47 0.87
CA SER A 29 -34.24 -4.06 -0.22
C SER A 29 -33.33 -4.57 -1.35
N PRO A 30 -33.75 -5.57 -2.13
CA PRO A 30 -33.01 -6.04 -3.30
C PRO A 30 -32.67 -4.91 -4.29
N GLU A 31 -33.57 -3.95 -4.46
CA GLU A 31 -33.38 -2.79 -5.36
C GLU A 31 -32.28 -1.87 -4.84
N HIS A 32 -32.26 -1.58 -3.53
CA HIS A 32 -31.23 -0.72 -2.95
C HIS A 32 -29.85 -1.39 -3.01
N ARG A 33 -29.78 -2.69 -2.69
CA ARG A 33 -28.55 -3.48 -2.85
C ARG A 33 -28.06 -3.49 -4.29
N LYS A 34 -28.98 -3.66 -5.25
CA LYS A 34 -28.63 -3.62 -6.67
C LYS A 34 -28.08 -2.25 -7.08
N GLN A 35 -28.71 -1.15 -6.66
CA GLN A 35 -28.22 0.20 -6.93
C GLN A 35 -26.80 0.40 -6.37
N ALA A 36 -26.59 0.04 -5.10
CA ALA A 36 -25.28 0.14 -4.46
C ALA A 36 -24.21 -0.70 -5.18
N ALA A 37 -24.54 -1.94 -5.57
CA ALA A 37 -23.63 -2.79 -6.32
C ALA A 37 -23.32 -2.23 -7.72
N ASP A 38 -24.32 -1.74 -8.45
CA ASP A 38 -24.15 -1.14 -9.79
C ASP A 38 -23.27 0.14 -9.72
N GLU A 39 -23.44 0.95 -8.67
CA GLU A 39 -22.61 2.14 -8.41
C GLU A 39 -21.16 1.76 -8.08
N LEU A 40 -20.93 0.77 -7.21
CA LEU A 40 -19.60 0.23 -6.93
C LEU A 40 -18.93 -0.27 -8.22
N GLN A 41 -19.64 -1.00 -9.08
CA GLN A 41 -19.09 -1.47 -10.35
C GLN A 41 -18.69 -0.29 -11.26
N SER A 42 -19.48 0.79 -11.25
CA SER A 42 -19.15 2.02 -11.99
C SER A 42 -17.86 2.65 -11.48
N PHE A 43 -17.65 2.72 -10.16
CA PHE A 43 -16.38 3.18 -9.58
C PHE A 43 -15.19 2.31 -9.98
N LEU A 44 -15.32 0.98 -9.88
CA LEU A 44 -14.26 0.05 -10.27
C LEU A 44 -13.86 0.23 -11.75
N GLN A 45 -14.82 0.44 -12.63
CA GLN A 45 -14.57 0.73 -14.05
C GLN A 45 -13.86 2.07 -14.26
N GLN A 46 -14.30 3.13 -13.57
CA GLN A 46 -13.65 4.44 -13.65
C GLN A 46 -12.19 4.39 -13.18
N TRP A 47 -11.92 3.68 -12.08
CA TRP A 47 -10.57 3.52 -11.55
C TRP A 47 -9.69 2.65 -12.45
N GLN A 48 -10.26 1.67 -13.14
CA GLN A 48 -9.56 0.91 -14.17
C GLN A 48 -9.19 1.82 -15.35
N GLN A 49 -10.09 2.71 -15.79
CA GLN A 49 -9.78 3.67 -16.84
C GLN A 49 -8.63 4.61 -16.45
N THR A 50 -8.61 5.12 -15.22
CA THR A 50 -7.49 5.91 -14.69
C THR A 50 -6.15 5.14 -14.75
N GLU A 51 -6.19 3.83 -14.48
CA GLU A 51 -5.02 2.96 -14.58
C GLU A 51 -4.59 2.69 -16.03
N ASP A 52 -5.55 2.53 -16.93
CA ASP A 52 -5.29 2.32 -18.37
C ASP A 52 -4.67 3.57 -18.99
N ASP A 53 -5.13 4.76 -18.58
CA ASP A 53 -4.61 6.07 -18.97
C ASP A 53 -3.25 6.41 -18.31
N LYS A 54 -2.76 5.56 -17.40
CA LYS A 54 -1.48 5.74 -16.66
C LYS A 54 -1.43 7.03 -15.84
N THR A 55 -2.58 7.49 -15.37
CA THR A 55 -2.71 8.67 -14.48
C THR A 55 -2.93 8.30 -13.02
N GLY A 56 -3.01 7.00 -12.73
CA GLY A 56 -3.04 6.45 -11.37
C GLY A 56 -3.05 4.93 -11.41
N SER A 57 -3.27 4.30 -10.27
CA SER A 57 -3.52 2.85 -10.20
C SER A 57 -4.41 2.55 -9.01
N THR A 58 -5.21 1.50 -9.10
CA THR A 58 -6.05 1.04 -7.99
C THR A 58 -6.00 -0.47 -7.90
N ALA A 59 -5.86 -1.00 -6.68
CA ALA A 59 -6.01 -2.42 -6.42
C ALA A 59 -6.97 -2.65 -5.26
N VAL A 60 -7.77 -3.72 -5.38
CA VAL A 60 -8.81 -4.06 -4.43
C VAL A 60 -8.58 -5.48 -3.94
N TYR A 61 -8.57 -5.65 -2.64
CA TYR A 61 -8.36 -6.95 -2.00
C TYR A 61 -9.37 -7.13 -0.87
N SER A 62 -9.91 -8.34 -0.72
CA SER A 62 -10.58 -8.72 0.52
C SER A 62 -9.54 -8.95 1.60
N ILE A 63 -9.83 -8.60 2.84
CA ILE A 63 -8.92 -8.74 3.98
C ILE A 63 -9.40 -9.89 4.87
N VAL A 64 -8.44 -10.67 5.37
CA VAL A 64 -8.73 -11.81 6.25
C VAL A 64 -8.72 -11.38 7.72
N GLY A 65 -9.77 -11.74 8.45
CA GLY A 65 -9.93 -11.46 9.87
C GLY A 65 -10.93 -10.36 10.13
N GLN A 66 -10.88 -9.75 11.32
CA GLN A 66 -11.86 -8.74 11.76
C GLN A 66 -11.34 -7.30 11.67
N LYS A 67 -10.09 -7.10 11.21
CA LYS A 67 -9.51 -5.76 11.10
C LYS A 67 -10.12 -4.97 9.94
N ALA A 68 -10.53 -5.66 8.87
CA ALA A 68 -11.24 -5.13 7.71
C ALA A 68 -11.78 -6.31 6.90
N ASP A 69 -12.77 -6.06 6.05
CA ASP A 69 -13.29 -7.02 5.06
C ASP A 69 -12.70 -6.77 3.68
N PHE A 70 -12.37 -5.52 3.34
CA PHE A 70 -11.67 -5.17 2.11
C PHE A 70 -10.83 -3.90 2.25
N VAL A 71 -9.94 -3.70 1.29
CA VAL A 71 -9.11 -2.49 1.14
C VAL A 71 -9.18 -1.99 -0.29
N PHE A 72 -9.29 -0.67 -0.44
CA PHE A 72 -8.91 0.03 -1.66
C PHE A 72 -7.52 0.62 -1.48
N MET A 73 -6.57 0.21 -2.34
CA MET A 73 -5.28 0.88 -2.44
C MET A 73 -5.28 1.75 -3.70
N HIS A 74 -5.34 3.07 -3.51
CA HIS A 74 -5.30 4.05 -4.59
C HIS A 74 -3.91 4.69 -4.69
N LEU A 75 -3.41 4.84 -5.92
CA LEU A 75 -2.27 5.68 -6.25
C LEU A 75 -2.71 6.80 -7.20
N ARG A 76 -2.38 8.06 -6.90
CA ARG A 76 -2.74 9.25 -7.70
C ARG A 76 -1.61 10.27 -7.79
N GLU A 77 -1.70 11.17 -8.76
CA GLU A 77 -0.68 12.20 -8.99
C GLU A 77 -0.67 13.25 -7.88
N THR A 78 -1.83 13.54 -7.30
CA THR A 78 -2.00 14.60 -6.29
C THR A 78 -2.78 14.11 -5.07
N LEU A 79 -2.57 14.79 -3.94
CA LEU A 79 -3.32 14.53 -2.71
C LEU A 79 -4.80 14.94 -2.88
N GLU A 80 -5.07 15.98 -3.66
CA GLU A 80 -6.42 16.42 -4.03
C GLU A 80 -7.20 15.33 -4.78
N GLU A 81 -6.54 14.61 -5.69
CA GLU A 81 -7.14 13.46 -6.37
C GLU A 81 -7.45 12.30 -5.41
N LEU A 82 -6.59 12.02 -4.44
CA LEU A 82 -6.87 11.03 -3.38
C LEU A 82 -8.10 11.43 -2.56
N ASN A 83 -8.16 12.68 -2.12
CA ASN A 83 -9.30 13.21 -1.38
C ASN A 83 -10.58 13.19 -2.25
N ALA A 84 -10.47 13.45 -3.57
CA ALA A 84 -11.61 13.39 -4.48
C ALA A 84 -12.15 11.96 -4.62
N VAL A 85 -11.28 10.95 -4.79
CA VAL A 85 -11.73 9.55 -4.91
C VAL A 85 -12.32 9.03 -3.60
N GLU A 86 -11.72 9.36 -2.46
CA GLU A 86 -12.23 9.02 -1.13
C GLU A 86 -13.64 9.61 -0.92
N ASN A 87 -13.80 10.92 -1.17
CA ASN A 87 -15.09 11.59 -0.98
C ASN A 87 -16.16 11.13 -1.97
N ALA A 88 -15.79 10.78 -3.20
CA ALA A 88 -16.72 10.22 -4.17
C ALA A 88 -17.23 8.86 -3.71
N PHE A 89 -16.33 7.98 -3.24
CA PHE A 89 -16.74 6.69 -2.67
C PHE A 89 -17.62 6.86 -1.43
N ASN A 90 -17.24 7.73 -0.48
CA ASN A 90 -18.00 7.96 0.75
C ASN A 90 -19.42 8.51 0.53
N LYS A 91 -19.69 9.12 -0.63
CA LYS A 91 -21.02 9.61 -1.02
C LYS A 91 -21.87 8.56 -1.74
N SER A 92 -21.31 7.40 -2.06
CA SER A 92 -22.00 6.33 -2.78
C SER A 92 -23.01 5.60 -1.90
N ALA A 93 -24.02 4.98 -2.52
CA ALA A 93 -24.98 4.13 -1.83
C ALA A 93 -24.29 2.88 -1.24
N PHE A 94 -23.20 2.39 -1.85
CA PHE A 94 -22.46 1.27 -1.30
C PHE A 94 -21.73 1.62 0.01
N ALA A 95 -21.22 2.85 0.13
CA ALA A 95 -20.52 3.28 1.33
C ALA A 95 -21.41 3.29 2.58
N GLU A 96 -22.74 3.41 2.44
CA GLU A 96 -23.71 3.27 3.54
C GLU A 96 -23.65 1.90 4.22
N PHE A 97 -23.19 0.87 3.51
CA PHE A 97 -23.02 -0.49 4.01
C PHE A 97 -21.60 -0.80 4.43
N THR A 98 -20.76 0.22 4.58
CA THR A 98 -19.36 0.06 4.93
C THR A 98 -19.01 0.89 6.16
N ILE A 99 -18.07 0.38 6.96
CA ILE A 99 -17.57 1.06 8.15
C ILE A 99 -16.06 1.30 7.94
N PRO A 100 -15.58 2.56 7.96
CA PRO A 100 -14.15 2.83 7.94
C PRO A 100 -13.50 2.33 9.23
N VAL A 101 -12.41 1.57 9.10
CA VAL A 101 -11.73 0.94 10.23
C VAL A 101 -10.25 1.29 10.33
N TYR A 102 -9.60 1.56 9.21
CA TYR A 102 -8.21 2.02 9.18
C TYR A 102 -7.93 2.72 7.84
N SER A 103 -7.02 3.69 7.84
CA SER A 103 -6.50 4.28 6.62
C SER A 103 -5.01 4.55 6.73
N TYR A 104 -4.35 4.73 5.59
CA TYR A 104 -2.95 5.12 5.56
C TYR A 104 -2.64 6.02 4.35
N VAL A 105 -2.11 7.21 4.62
CA VAL A 105 -1.73 8.21 3.61
C VAL A 105 -0.21 8.26 3.48
N SER A 106 0.30 8.14 2.25
CA SER A 106 1.74 8.07 2.01
C SER A 106 2.09 8.46 0.57
N ILE A 107 3.37 8.46 0.22
CA ILE A 107 3.85 8.76 -1.15
C ILE A 107 4.85 7.68 -1.55
N VAL A 108 4.75 7.14 -2.77
CA VAL A 108 5.72 6.17 -3.31
C VAL A 108 7.12 6.75 -3.19
N GLU A 109 8.02 6.02 -2.53
CA GLU A 109 9.34 6.51 -2.17
C GLU A 109 10.43 5.58 -2.69
N LEU A 110 11.42 6.16 -3.37
CA LEU A 110 12.64 5.49 -3.75
C LEU A 110 13.85 6.21 -3.14
N SER A 111 14.86 5.44 -2.73
CA SER A 111 16.11 6.03 -2.27
C SER A 111 16.85 6.71 -3.44
N SER A 112 17.38 7.92 -3.20
CA SER A 112 18.09 8.70 -4.22
C SER A 112 19.35 8.03 -4.78
N TYR A 113 19.91 7.02 -4.09
CA TYR A 113 21.04 6.23 -4.60
C TYR A 113 20.73 5.49 -5.93
N LEU A 114 19.46 5.41 -6.31
CA LEU A 114 19.01 4.83 -7.56
C LEU A 114 19.06 5.81 -8.74
N ALA A 115 19.03 7.13 -8.47
CA ALA A 115 19.14 8.13 -9.52
C ALA A 115 20.59 8.36 -9.95
N LYS A 116 20.79 8.59 -11.24
CA LYS A 116 22.07 9.04 -11.79
C LYS A 116 22.20 10.55 -11.57
N PRO A 117 23.37 11.06 -11.11
CA PRO A 117 23.57 12.50 -10.94
C PRO A 117 23.29 13.27 -12.24
N GLY A 118 22.46 14.32 -12.16
CA GLY A 118 22.17 15.22 -13.28
C GLY A 118 21.18 14.70 -14.32
N VAL A 119 20.52 13.56 -14.08
CA VAL A 119 19.43 13.04 -14.91
C VAL A 119 18.12 13.22 -14.14
N ASP A 120 17.08 13.75 -14.80
CA ASP A 120 15.74 13.78 -14.23
C ASP A 120 15.28 12.32 -14.02
N PRO A 121 14.94 11.92 -12.78
CA PRO A 121 14.46 10.57 -12.48
C PRO A 121 13.31 10.09 -13.36
N LEU A 122 12.47 11.00 -13.87
CA LEU A 122 11.35 10.69 -14.74
C LEU A 122 11.77 10.38 -16.19
N GLU A 123 12.98 10.76 -16.60
CA GLU A 123 13.54 10.42 -17.91
C GLU A 123 14.11 8.99 -17.96
N ASP A 124 14.33 8.35 -16.81
CA ASP A 124 14.68 6.92 -16.73
C ASP A 124 13.39 6.08 -16.66
N PRO A 125 13.04 5.31 -17.71
CA PRO A 125 11.79 4.56 -17.74
C PRO A 125 11.65 3.52 -16.63
N GLU A 126 12.76 2.93 -16.15
CA GLU A 126 12.73 1.97 -15.05
C GLU A 126 12.39 2.66 -13.73
N LEU A 127 12.94 3.86 -13.53
CA LEU A 127 12.72 4.65 -12.33
C LEU A 127 11.32 5.26 -12.32
N ALA A 128 10.87 5.81 -13.45
CA ALA A 128 9.50 6.30 -13.64
C ALA A 128 8.46 5.21 -13.36
N ALA A 129 8.67 3.98 -13.85
CA ALA A 129 7.78 2.85 -13.60
C ALA A 129 7.74 2.40 -12.12
N ARG A 130 8.76 2.76 -11.33
CA ARG A 130 8.80 2.49 -9.88
C ARG A 130 8.21 3.63 -9.05
N LEU A 131 8.32 4.88 -9.51
CA LEU A 131 7.70 6.06 -8.89
C LEU A 131 6.20 6.11 -9.18
N LYS A 132 5.79 5.70 -10.38
CA LYS A 132 4.39 5.67 -10.83
C LYS A 132 3.97 4.25 -11.20
N PRO A 133 3.94 3.32 -10.22
CA PRO A 133 3.75 1.91 -10.51
C PRO A 133 2.28 1.59 -10.81
N ILE A 134 2.06 0.77 -11.84
CA ILE A 134 0.82 0.01 -11.97
C ILE A 134 0.86 -1.11 -10.93
N LEU A 135 -0.13 -1.13 -10.04
CA LEU A 135 -0.22 -2.07 -8.93
C LEU A 135 -0.34 -3.51 -9.46
N PRO A 136 0.44 -4.47 -8.92
CA PRO A 136 0.31 -5.86 -9.31
C PRO A 136 -1.08 -6.41 -9.01
N LYS A 137 -1.67 -7.11 -9.98
CA LYS A 137 -2.89 -7.92 -9.78
C LYS A 137 -2.52 -9.32 -9.27
N ALA A 138 -1.63 -9.39 -8.28
CA ALA A 138 -1.19 -10.65 -7.69
C ALA A 138 -2.31 -11.26 -6.83
N LYS A 139 -2.29 -12.56 -6.57
CA LYS A 139 -3.34 -13.21 -5.77
C LYS A 139 -3.50 -12.66 -4.36
N HIS A 140 -2.40 -12.21 -3.75
CA HIS A 140 -2.40 -11.77 -2.36
C HIS A 140 -1.70 -10.44 -2.16
N ILE A 141 -2.16 -9.73 -1.13
CA ILE A 141 -1.55 -8.49 -0.61
C ILE A 141 -1.17 -8.68 0.86
N CYS A 142 -0.11 -8.00 1.27
CA CYS A 142 0.22 -7.77 2.68
C CYS A 142 0.58 -6.29 2.85
N PHE A 143 -0.08 -5.60 3.76
CA PHE A 143 0.23 -4.22 4.13
C PHE A 143 0.59 -4.13 5.62
N TYR A 144 1.59 -3.32 5.95
CA TYR A 144 1.88 -2.91 7.31
C TYR A 144 2.63 -1.57 7.32
N PRO A 145 2.35 -0.68 8.29
CA PRO A 145 3.16 0.51 8.49
C PRO A 145 4.34 0.21 9.43
N MET A 146 5.41 0.99 9.34
CA MET A 146 6.58 0.83 10.18
C MET A 146 7.38 2.11 10.41
N ASN A 147 8.10 2.14 11.52
CA ASN A 147 9.08 3.18 11.88
C ASN A 147 10.49 2.59 11.97
N LYS A 148 11.46 3.50 12.00
CA LYS A 148 12.80 3.27 12.50
C LYS A 148 12.93 3.79 13.93
N ARG A 149 13.34 2.92 14.85
CA ARG A 149 13.48 3.20 16.29
C ARG A 149 14.36 4.42 16.57
N ARG A 150 13.97 5.19 17.59
CA ARG A 150 14.69 6.35 18.16
C ARG A 150 14.88 6.24 19.67
N ASP A 151 15.31 5.09 20.15
CA ASP A 151 15.34 4.78 21.59
C ASP A 151 16.71 4.26 22.05
N GLY A 152 17.20 4.82 23.17
CA GLY A 152 18.47 4.43 23.80
C GLY A 152 19.64 4.32 22.83
N GLY A 153 20.32 3.17 22.88
CA GLY A 153 21.44 2.84 21.97
C GLY A 153 21.02 2.48 20.54
N ASP A 154 19.72 2.33 20.28
CA ASP A 154 19.14 1.95 18.99
C ASP A 154 18.37 3.13 18.38
N ASN A 155 19.08 4.24 18.15
CA ASN A 155 18.54 5.41 17.47
C ASN A 155 19.03 5.47 16.01
N TRP A 156 18.17 5.05 15.08
CA TRP A 156 18.45 5.00 13.63
C TRP A 156 18.92 6.34 13.05
N TYR A 157 18.33 7.42 13.53
CA TYR A 157 18.55 8.76 13.00
C TYR A 157 19.85 9.40 13.50
N MET A 158 20.41 8.88 14.59
CA MET A 158 21.72 9.30 15.12
C MET A 158 22.90 8.57 14.48
N LEU A 159 22.65 7.52 13.71
CA LEU A 159 23.70 6.80 12.96
C LEU A 159 24.34 7.68 11.89
N SER A 160 25.56 7.31 11.49
CA SER A 160 26.18 7.86 10.29
C SER A 160 25.50 7.35 9.01
N SER A 161 25.71 8.07 7.90
CA SER A 161 25.22 7.67 6.58
C SER A 161 25.76 6.29 6.16
N ASP A 162 27.03 5.99 6.47
CA ASP A 162 27.67 4.73 6.07
C ASP A 162 27.16 3.51 6.86
N GLU A 163 26.85 3.69 8.14
CA GLU A 163 26.21 2.64 8.95
C GLU A 163 24.82 2.32 8.40
N ARG A 164 24.00 3.34 8.11
CA ARG A 164 22.68 3.15 7.50
C ARG A 164 22.77 2.47 6.15
N LYS A 165 23.67 2.91 5.26
CA LYS A 165 23.88 2.31 3.94
C LYS A 165 24.29 0.84 4.03
N THR A 166 25.21 0.52 4.94
CA THR A 166 25.68 -0.86 5.15
C THR A 166 24.52 -1.78 5.54
N MET A 167 23.73 -1.37 6.53
CA MET A 167 22.56 -2.12 6.98
C MET A 167 21.47 -2.24 5.91
N MET A 168 21.14 -1.13 5.22
CA MET A 168 20.15 -1.18 4.14
C MET A 168 20.61 -2.01 2.93
N ARG A 169 21.92 -2.08 2.67
CA ARG A 169 22.47 -2.98 1.65
C ARG A 169 22.25 -4.44 2.03
N SER A 170 22.53 -4.83 3.27
CA SER A 170 22.27 -6.19 3.77
C SER A 170 20.79 -6.55 3.63
N HIS A 171 19.90 -5.66 4.09
CA HIS A 171 18.46 -5.81 3.96
C HIS A 171 18.00 -5.98 2.51
N GLY A 172 18.51 -5.15 1.60
CA GLY A 172 18.22 -5.24 0.17
C GLY A 172 18.71 -6.55 -0.47
N MET A 173 19.80 -7.14 0.03
CA MET A 173 20.30 -8.43 -0.45
C MET A 173 19.34 -9.57 -0.10
N ILE A 174 18.71 -9.55 1.07
CA ILE A 174 17.65 -10.51 1.43
C ILE A 174 16.46 -10.32 0.48
N GLY A 175 15.99 -9.09 0.30
CA GLY A 175 14.85 -8.80 -0.60
C GLY A 175 15.06 -9.30 -2.03
N ARG A 176 16.28 -9.21 -2.57
CA ARG A 176 16.62 -9.73 -3.91
C ARG A 176 16.44 -11.25 -4.05
N GLN A 177 16.54 -12.02 -2.97
CA GLN A 177 16.31 -13.48 -3.00
C GLN A 177 14.83 -13.84 -3.24
N TYR A 178 13.93 -12.86 -3.03
CA TYR A 178 12.50 -12.97 -3.25
C TYR A 178 12.04 -12.36 -4.58
N ALA A 179 12.97 -11.95 -5.43
CA ALA A 179 12.66 -11.51 -6.80
C ALA A 179 11.85 -12.59 -7.54
N GLY A 180 10.76 -12.16 -8.19
CA GLY A 180 9.81 -13.05 -8.86
C GLY A 180 8.82 -13.77 -7.92
N LYS A 181 8.96 -13.64 -6.60
CA LYS A 181 8.03 -14.21 -5.61
C LYS A 181 7.24 -13.13 -4.88
N VAL A 182 7.90 -12.04 -4.49
CA VAL A 182 7.30 -10.90 -3.81
C VAL A 182 7.67 -9.62 -4.55
N LYS A 183 6.69 -8.78 -4.83
CA LYS A 183 6.89 -7.41 -5.30
C LYS A 183 6.50 -6.44 -4.18
N GLN A 184 7.41 -5.54 -3.82
CA GLN A 184 7.15 -4.53 -2.81
C GLN A 184 6.86 -3.17 -3.44
N ILE A 185 6.01 -2.39 -2.78
CA ILE A 185 5.85 -0.96 -2.97
C ILE A 185 6.03 -0.33 -1.59
N ILE A 186 7.03 0.55 -1.49
CA ILE A 186 7.35 1.28 -0.27
C ILE A 186 6.85 2.70 -0.47
N THR A 187 6.12 3.20 0.51
CA THR A 187 5.63 4.56 0.52
C THR A 187 6.11 5.25 1.80
N GLY A 188 6.68 6.44 1.68
CA GLY A 188 7.07 7.30 2.79
C GLY A 188 5.90 8.14 3.28
N SER A 189 5.81 8.36 4.59
CA SER A 189 4.67 9.05 5.22
C SER A 189 5.07 9.95 6.39
N VAL A 190 6.37 10.21 6.57
CA VAL A 190 6.85 11.19 7.55
C VAL A 190 6.19 12.55 7.29
N GLY A 191 5.39 13.03 8.25
CA GLY A 191 4.64 14.28 8.16
C GLY A 191 3.28 14.16 7.45
N LEU A 192 2.87 12.96 7.04
CA LEU A 192 1.59 12.67 6.40
C LEU A 192 0.71 11.74 7.23
N ASP A 193 1.31 10.77 7.94
CA ASP A 193 0.60 9.77 8.75
C ASP A 193 1.40 9.44 10.03
N ASP A 194 0.86 8.56 10.87
CA ASP A 194 1.36 8.23 12.20
C ASP A 194 2.69 7.44 12.18
N TRP A 195 2.99 6.80 11.04
CA TRP A 195 4.20 6.01 10.85
C TRP A 195 5.06 6.59 9.72
N GLU A 196 6.33 6.19 9.67
CA GLU A 196 7.33 6.74 8.76
C GLU A 196 7.23 6.13 7.36
N TRP A 197 6.85 4.85 7.25
CA TRP A 197 6.61 4.18 5.97
C TRP A 197 5.42 3.23 5.98
N GLY A 198 4.70 3.18 4.86
CA GLY A 198 3.78 2.11 4.49
C GLY A 198 4.49 1.06 3.62
N VAL A 199 4.39 -0.21 3.99
CA VAL A 199 4.98 -1.32 3.23
C VAL A 199 3.87 -2.18 2.65
N THR A 200 3.77 -2.21 1.31
CA THR A 200 2.83 -3.10 0.60
C THR A 200 3.58 -4.17 -0.16
N LEU A 201 3.24 -5.43 0.07
CA LEU A 201 3.80 -6.61 -0.58
C LEU A 201 2.72 -7.32 -1.40
N PHE A 202 3.09 -7.74 -2.61
CA PHE A 202 2.24 -8.49 -3.53
C PHE A 202 2.90 -9.84 -3.85
N ALA A 203 2.13 -10.93 -3.81
CA ALA A 203 2.63 -12.26 -4.12
C ALA A 203 1.53 -13.19 -4.63
N GLU A 204 1.92 -14.19 -5.42
CA GLU A 204 1.05 -15.30 -5.83
C GLU A 204 0.82 -16.33 -4.72
N ASP A 205 1.69 -16.35 -3.71
CA ASP A 205 1.64 -17.25 -2.55
C ASP A 205 1.85 -16.43 -1.27
N ALA A 206 0.81 -16.35 -0.42
CA ALA A 206 0.85 -15.60 0.82
C ALA A 206 1.92 -16.09 1.82
N LEU A 207 2.38 -17.36 1.71
CA LEU A 207 3.47 -17.87 2.54
C LEU A 207 4.78 -17.10 2.30
N GLN A 208 4.95 -16.50 1.12
CA GLN A 208 6.14 -15.71 0.81
C GLN A 208 6.24 -14.44 1.66
N PHE A 209 5.10 -13.84 2.06
CA PHE A 209 5.11 -12.73 3.00
C PHE A 209 5.71 -13.14 4.34
N LYS A 210 5.24 -14.27 4.89
CA LYS A 210 5.77 -14.81 6.14
C LYS A 210 7.26 -15.11 6.03
N LYS A 211 7.70 -15.77 4.95
CA LYS A 211 9.11 -16.11 4.76
C LYS A 211 9.99 -14.87 4.69
N LEU A 212 9.65 -13.91 3.83
CA LEU A 212 10.39 -12.67 3.62
C LEU A 212 10.48 -11.86 4.92
N VAL A 213 9.33 -11.53 5.52
CA VAL A 213 9.29 -10.65 6.70
C VAL A 213 9.97 -11.31 7.89
N TYR A 214 9.81 -12.63 8.07
CA TYR A 214 10.46 -13.37 9.14
C TYR A 214 11.98 -13.40 8.96
N GLU A 215 12.48 -13.71 7.76
CA GLU A 215 13.92 -13.70 7.46
C GLU A 215 14.54 -12.31 7.64
N MET A 216 13.87 -11.27 7.12
CA MET A 216 14.30 -9.88 7.31
C MET A 216 14.35 -9.47 8.77
N ARG A 217 13.61 -10.13 9.68
CA ARG A 217 13.65 -9.84 11.12
C ARG A 217 14.95 -10.22 11.79
N PHE A 218 15.74 -11.10 11.19
CA PHE A 218 17.08 -11.45 11.67
C PHE A 218 18.18 -10.55 11.08
N ASP A 219 17.86 -9.73 10.09
CA ASP A 219 18.77 -8.67 9.63
C ASP A 219 18.81 -7.53 10.65
N GLU A 220 20.01 -7.03 10.93
CA GLU A 220 20.26 -6.04 11.99
C GLU A 220 19.38 -4.80 11.85
N VAL A 221 19.12 -4.35 10.60
CA VAL A 221 18.33 -3.13 10.35
C VAL A 221 16.88 -3.26 10.84
N SER A 222 16.37 -4.50 10.86
CA SER A 222 15.03 -4.80 11.33
C SER A 222 15.04 -5.22 12.79
N ALA A 223 16.01 -6.03 13.20
CA ALA A 223 16.10 -6.56 14.55
C ALA A 223 16.25 -5.45 15.60
N ARG A 224 17.11 -4.46 15.32
CA ARG A 224 17.38 -3.35 16.24
C ARG A 224 16.40 -2.19 16.03
N TYR A 225 16.18 -1.82 14.76
CA TYR A 225 15.51 -0.56 14.43
C TYR A 225 14.08 -0.73 13.91
N GLY A 226 13.59 -1.94 13.66
CA GLY A 226 12.24 -2.13 13.14
C GLY A 226 11.18 -1.95 14.22
N GLU A 227 10.25 -1.01 14.00
CA GLU A 227 9.01 -0.87 14.78
C GLU A 227 7.84 -1.04 13.83
N PHE A 228 6.91 -1.96 14.12
CA PHE A 228 5.87 -2.38 13.17
C PHE A 228 4.50 -2.12 13.75
N GLY A 229 3.60 -1.57 12.92
CA GLY A 229 2.19 -1.52 13.22
C GLY A 229 1.48 -2.83 12.89
N GLU A 230 0.18 -2.74 12.61
CA GLU A 230 -0.63 -3.90 12.30
C GLU A 230 -0.38 -4.44 10.89
N PHE A 231 -0.52 -5.76 10.74
CA PHE A 231 -0.41 -6.44 9.45
C PHE A 231 -1.79 -6.79 8.90
N TYR A 232 -2.06 -6.36 7.67
CA TYR A 232 -3.26 -6.64 6.91
C TYR A 232 -2.91 -7.58 5.76
N VAL A 233 -3.59 -8.72 5.65
CA VAL A 233 -3.35 -9.71 4.59
C VAL A 233 -4.65 -10.05 3.88
N GLY A 234 -4.57 -10.18 2.56
CA GLY A 234 -5.78 -10.24 1.75
C GLY A 234 -5.64 -10.97 0.42
N ASN A 235 -6.78 -11.17 -0.23
CA ASN A 235 -6.91 -11.85 -1.51
C ASN A 235 -7.46 -10.91 -2.57
N LEU A 236 -6.95 -11.01 -3.80
CA LEU A 236 -7.36 -10.14 -4.90
C LEU A 236 -8.87 -10.20 -5.11
N LEU A 237 -9.51 -9.04 -5.10
CA LEU A 237 -10.96 -8.92 -5.23
C LEU A 237 -11.28 -8.23 -6.57
N GLN A 238 -11.30 -9.04 -7.63
CA GLN A 238 -11.70 -8.59 -8.96
C GLN A 238 -13.19 -8.18 -8.97
N PRO A 239 -13.64 -7.32 -9.91
CA PRO A 239 -15.02 -6.81 -9.92
C PRO A 239 -16.10 -7.90 -9.84
N ALA A 240 -15.92 -9.03 -10.54
CA ALA A 240 -16.82 -10.17 -10.48
C ALA A 240 -16.80 -10.89 -9.12
N ALA A 241 -15.63 -11.04 -8.50
CA ALA A 241 -15.50 -11.62 -7.17
C ALA A 241 -16.07 -10.69 -6.09
N PHE A 242 -15.98 -9.37 -6.28
CA PHE A 242 -16.64 -8.39 -5.41
C PHE A 242 -18.16 -8.54 -5.52
N ALA A 243 -18.70 -8.62 -6.74
CA ALA A 243 -20.14 -8.85 -6.92
C ALA A 243 -20.59 -10.15 -6.22
N GLN A 244 -19.83 -11.24 -6.38
CA GLN A 244 -20.11 -12.52 -5.71
C GLN A 244 -20.04 -12.42 -4.17
N LEU A 245 -19.09 -11.67 -3.63
CA LEU A 245 -18.97 -11.44 -2.18
C LEU A 245 -20.26 -10.83 -1.60
N LEU A 246 -20.95 -9.99 -2.37
CA LEU A 246 -22.14 -9.25 -1.92
C LEU A 246 -23.45 -10.02 -2.09
N GLU A 247 -23.43 -11.21 -2.70
CA GLU A 247 -24.61 -12.07 -2.80
C GLU A 247 -25.06 -12.56 -1.41
N LEU A 248 -26.39 -12.64 -1.19
CA LEU A 248 -27.01 -13.11 0.06
C LEU A 248 -27.55 -14.54 -0.06
#